data_AF-A0A8B5ZN86-F1
#
_entry.id   AF-A0A8B5ZN86-F1
#
_cell.length_a   1.000
_cell.length_b   1.000
_cell.length_c   1.000
_cell.angle_alpha   90.00
_cell.angle_beta   90.00
_cell.angle_gamma   90.00
#
_symmetry.space_group_name_H-M   'P 1'
#
loop_
_entity.id
_entity.type
_entity.pdbx_description
1 polymer ?
#
loop_
_entity_poly.entity_id
_entity_poly.type
_entity_poly.pdbx_seq_one_letter_code
_entity_poly.pdbx_strand_id
1 'polypeptide(L)'
;MSYVGWRSMDQKQYDKTFDVGNPDSRKLQAAFAQVCDIRKFEIELYWKRAAYFWALIVVAFAGYFSILSSEITKVESKYFLSLVVASIGFVFTFAWFLSCRGSKYWQENWENHMDLLENSITGPLYKTLLERPKPMPFFDKWVTGPASISVSKVNQWVAVFVLFCWVSLVGFSLYKSILSKYFLISGDIIEYAHYVVITFAAICCLLMVGFGRTHKRAQNPIVIGRYVKIKE
;
A
#
# COMPACT_ATOMS: atom_id res chain seq x y z
N MET A 1 -13.83 30.12 -17.94
CA MET A 1 -12.71 29.20 -17.64
C MET A 1 -13.01 28.54 -16.30
N SER A 2 -13.61 27.34 -16.31
CA SER A 2 -13.94 26.61 -15.09
C SER A 2 -12.67 26.05 -14.47
N TYR A 3 -12.18 26.70 -13.41
CA TYR A 3 -11.10 26.14 -12.61
C TYR A 3 -11.64 24.91 -11.88
N VAL A 4 -11.25 23.72 -12.33
CA VAL A 4 -11.51 22.47 -11.61
C VAL A 4 -10.56 22.42 -10.42
N GLY A 5 -11.11 22.71 -9.24
CA GLY A 5 -10.44 22.64 -7.95
C GLY A 5 -11.34 21.98 -6.92
N TRP A 6 -10.74 21.45 -5.85
CA TRP A 6 -11.50 20.91 -4.73
C TRP A 6 -12.12 22.06 -3.93
N ARG A 7 -13.41 21.97 -3.67
CA ARG A 7 -14.12 22.85 -2.73
C ARG A 7 -14.59 21.99 -1.56
N SER A 8 -14.39 22.49 -0.34
CA SER A 8 -14.98 21.85 0.84
C SER A 8 -16.50 21.84 0.71
N MET A 9 -17.10 20.67 0.92
CA MET A 9 -18.55 20.50 0.93
C MET A 9 -19.01 20.25 2.36
N ASP A 10 -20.03 20.98 2.81
CA ASP A 10 -20.68 20.70 4.08
C ASP A 10 -21.68 19.53 3.96
N GLN A 11 -22.19 19.04 5.09
CA GLN A 11 -23.10 17.89 5.10
C GLN A 11 -24.40 18.17 4.32
N LYS A 12 -24.98 19.37 4.42
CA LYS A 12 -26.23 19.69 3.72
C LYS A 12 -26.04 19.70 2.20
N GLN A 13 -24.89 20.21 1.75
CA GLN A 13 -24.50 20.18 0.35
C GLN A 13 -24.25 18.75 -0.14
N TYR A 14 -23.61 17.89 0.68
CA TYR A 14 -23.44 16.47 0.38
C TYR A 14 -24.80 15.78 0.23
N ASP A 15 -25.69 15.95 1.21
CA ASP A 15 -27.00 15.32 1.24
C ASP A 15 -27.84 15.73 0.03
N LYS A 16 -27.80 17.01 -0.34
CA LYS A 16 -28.43 17.52 -1.56
C LYS A 16 -27.76 16.97 -2.83
N THR A 17 -26.46 16.74 -2.82
CA THR A 17 -25.73 16.20 -3.98
C THR A 17 -26.10 14.75 -4.26
N PHE A 18 -26.42 13.97 -3.23
CA PHE A 18 -26.77 12.55 -3.35
C PHE A 18 -28.24 12.23 -3.05
N ASP A 19 -29.09 13.24 -2.88
CA ASP A 19 -30.52 13.13 -2.55
C ASP A 19 -30.80 12.31 -1.28
N VAL A 20 -29.98 12.45 -0.23
CA VAL A 20 -29.99 11.64 1.01
C VAL A 20 -31.30 11.76 1.81
N GLY A 21 -32.23 12.65 1.46
CA GLY A 21 -33.55 12.73 2.09
C GLY A 21 -34.67 11.95 1.39
N ASN A 22 -34.41 11.35 0.23
CA ASN A 22 -35.45 10.68 -0.57
C ASN A 22 -35.09 9.20 -0.84
N PRO A 23 -35.64 8.25 -0.06
CA PRO A 23 -35.40 6.82 -0.24
C PRO A 23 -35.71 6.27 -1.64
N ASP A 24 -36.66 6.89 -2.34
CA ASP A 24 -37.08 6.50 -3.69
C ASP A 24 -36.22 7.15 -4.79
N SER A 25 -35.23 7.98 -4.42
CA SER A 25 -34.31 8.57 -5.40
C SER A 25 -33.46 7.47 -6.04
N ARG A 26 -33.66 7.28 -7.35
CA ARG A 26 -32.82 6.39 -8.16
C ARG A 26 -31.33 6.75 -8.07
N LYS A 27 -31.02 8.03 -7.91
CA LYS A 27 -29.64 8.52 -7.77
C LYS A 27 -29.03 8.09 -6.44
N LEU A 28 -29.78 8.21 -5.34
CA LEU A 28 -29.35 7.75 -4.02
C LEU A 28 -29.11 6.23 -4.03
N GLN A 29 -30.07 5.46 -4.56
CA GLN A 29 -29.97 4.00 -4.66
C GLN A 29 -28.79 3.55 -5.52
N ALA A 30 -28.59 4.18 -6.68
CA ALA A 30 -27.45 3.89 -7.54
C ALA A 30 -26.11 4.25 -6.88
N ALA A 31 -26.03 5.40 -6.21
CA ALA A 31 -24.83 5.80 -5.48
C ALA A 31 -24.48 4.81 -4.36
N PHE A 32 -25.48 4.38 -3.58
CA PHE A 32 -25.27 3.41 -2.51
C PHE A 32 -24.87 2.02 -3.02
N ALA A 33 -25.52 1.54 -4.08
CA ALA A 33 -25.13 0.28 -4.74
C ALA A 33 -23.68 0.33 -5.24
N GLN A 34 -23.32 1.42 -5.94
CA GLN A 34 -21.96 1.66 -6.42
C GLN A 34 -20.93 1.67 -5.28
N VAL A 35 -21.23 2.35 -4.17
CA VAL A 35 -20.35 2.42 -3.00
C VAL A 35 -20.17 1.04 -2.35
N CYS A 36 -21.23 0.25 -2.24
CA CYS A 36 -21.16 -1.13 -1.74
C CYS A 36 -20.25 -2.00 -2.62
N ASP A 37 -20.42 -1.91 -3.94
CA ASP A 37 -19.62 -2.67 -4.89
C ASP A 37 -18.14 -2.25 -4.88
N ILE A 38 -17.86 -0.95 -4.90
CA ILE A 38 -16.49 -0.43 -4.87
C ILE A 38 -15.80 -0.79 -3.55
N ARG A 39 -16.49 -0.73 -2.40
CA ARG A 39 -15.91 -1.16 -1.12
C ARG A 39 -15.47 -2.62 -1.18
N LYS A 40 -16.35 -3.52 -1.66
CA LYS A 40 -16.03 -4.94 -1.82
C LYS A 40 -14.81 -5.12 -2.74
N PHE A 41 -14.80 -4.41 -3.86
CA PHE A 41 -13.70 -4.43 -4.82
C PHE A 41 -12.37 -3.94 -4.20
N GLU A 42 -12.37 -2.86 -3.43
CA GLU A 42 -11.16 -2.34 -2.77
C GLU A 42 -10.64 -3.28 -1.67
N ILE A 43 -11.52 -4.02 -0.99
CA ILE A 43 -11.11 -5.08 -0.05
C ILE A 43 -10.40 -6.21 -0.81
N GLU A 44 -10.93 -6.65 -1.94
CA GLU A 44 -10.30 -7.69 -2.75
C GLU A 44 -8.94 -7.22 -3.31
N LEU A 45 -8.90 -6.02 -3.88
CA LEU A 45 -7.68 -5.44 -4.43
C LEU A 45 -6.60 -5.24 -3.36
N TYR A 46 -6.98 -4.90 -2.13
CA TYR A 46 -6.05 -4.79 -1.02
C TYR A 46 -5.24 -6.08 -0.83
N TRP A 47 -5.94 -7.22 -0.77
CA TRP A 47 -5.30 -8.53 -0.61
C TRP A 47 -4.52 -8.95 -1.85
N LYS A 48 -5.06 -8.68 -3.04
CA LYS A 48 -4.39 -8.97 -4.31
C LYS A 48 -3.06 -8.22 -4.46
N ARG A 49 -3.04 -6.92 -4.13
CA ARG A 49 -1.80 -6.11 -4.12
C ARG A 49 -0.81 -6.65 -3.10
N ALA A 50 -1.26 -6.99 -1.88
CA ALA A 50 -0.39 -7.56 -0.85
C ALA A 50 0.25 -8.88 -1.29
N ALA A 51 -0.51 -9.78 -1.94
CA ALA A 51 0.00 -11.06 -2.44
C ALA A 51 1.16 -10.89 -3.44
N TYR A 52 1.06 -9.92 -4.35
CA TYR A 52 2.15 -9.62 -5.31
C TYR A 52 3.44 -9.20 -4.60
N PHE A 53 3.34 -8.33 -3.61
CA PHE A 53 4.52 -7.92 -2.82
C PHE A 53 5.09 -9.09 -2.01
N TRP A 54 4.23 -9.90 -1.38
CA TRP A 54 4.69 -11.08 -0.64
C TRP A 54 5.47 -12.05 -1.50
N ALA A 55 5.00 -12.33 -2.72
CA ALA A 55 5.73 -13.20 -3.64
C ALA A 55 7.14 -12.69 -3.93
N LEU A 56 7.29 -11.40 -4.24
CA LEU A 56 8.60 -10.77 -4.49
C LEU A 56 9.49 -10.77 -3.24
N ILE A 57 8.93 -10.50 -2.06
CA ILE A 57 9.64 -10.49 -0.78
C ILE A 57 10.14 -11.89 -0.41
N VAL A 58 9.31 -12.93 -0.61
CA VAL A 58 9.70 -14.33 -0.36
C VAL A 58 10.86 -14.74 -1.27
N VAL A 59 10.78 -14.41 -2.57
CA VAL A 59 11.88 -14.67 -3.52
C VAL A 59 13.15 -13.92 -3.11
N ALA A 60 13.03 -12.66 -2.68
CA ALA A 60 14.17 -11.89 -2.19
C ALA A 60 14.80 -12.53 -0.94
N PHE A 61 14.02 -12.99 0.03
CA PHE A 61 14.54 -13.70 1.21
C PHE A 61 15.25 -14.99 0.82
N ALA A 62 14.63 -15.80 -0.05
CA ALA A 62 15.22 -17.03 -0.53
C ALA A 62 16.57 -16.77 -1.24
N GLY A 63 16.62 -15.76 -2.11
CA GLY A 63 17.85 -15.32 -2.77
C GLY A 63 18.91 -14.87 -1.76
N TYR A 64 18.54 -14.05 -0.78
CA TYR A 64 19.45 -13.55 0.25
C TYR A 64 20.09 -14.69 1.04
N PHE A 65 19.29 -15.63 1.55
CA PHE A 65 19.79 -16.75 2.35
C PHE A 65 20.52 -17.79 1.51
N SER A 66 20.14 -18.00 0.25
CA SER A 66 20.88 -18.86 -0.69
C SER A 66 22.30 -18.32 -0.92
N ILE A 67 22.44 -17.01 -1.17
CA ILE A 67 23.75 -16.36 -1.29
C ILE A 67 24.50 -16.52 0.03
N LEU A 68 23.87 -16.26 1.18
CA LEU A 68 24.50 -16.39 2.50
C LEU A 68 24.93 -17.82 2.85
N SER A 69 24.29 -18.84 2.26
CA SER A 69 24.66 -20.25 2.44
C SER A 69 25.77 -20.72 1.50
N SER A 70 26.08 -19.97 0.44
CA SER A 70 27.13 -20.35 -0.52
C SER A 70 28.54 -20.30 0.11
N GLU A 71 29.43 -21.20 -0.31
CA GLU A 71 30.82 -21.20 0.16
C GLU A 71 31.56 -19.94 -0.33
N ILE A 72 32.37 -19.34 0.55
CA ILE A 72 33.09 -18.08 0.26
C ILE A 72 34.01 -18.21 -0.97
N THR A 73 34.57 -19.40 -1.20
CA THR A 73 35.43 -19.72 -2.35
C THR A 73 34.70 -19.75 -3.69
N LYS A 74 33.36 -19.82 -3.71
CA LYS A 74 32.56 -19.85 -4.94
C LYS A 74 32.02 -18.49 -5.35
N VAL A 75 32.01 -17.50 -4.44
CA VAL A 75 31.43 -16.17 -4.68
C VAL A 75 32.30 -15.11 -4.01
N GLU A 76 33.27 -14.56 -4.75
CA GLU A 76 34.25 -13.56 -4.26
C GLU A 76 33.62 -12.25 -3.73
N SER A 77 32.31 -12.03 -3.92
CA SER A 77 31.59 -10.84 -3.44
C SER A 77 30.25 -11.17 -2.78
N LYS A 78 30.19 -12.31 -2.08
CA LYS A 78 28.97 -12.83 -1.44
C LYS A 78 28.20 -11.80 -0.61
N TYR A 79 28.88 -11.08 0.29
CA TYR A 79 28.23 -10.10 1.16
C TYR A 79 27.75 -8.85 0.41
N PHE A 80 28.44 -8.45 -0.67
CA PHE A 80 27.96 -7.37 -1.54
C PHE A 80 26.71 -7.80 -2.32
N LEU A 81 26.67 -9.02 -2.86
CA LEU A 81 25.46 -9.54 -3.51
C LEU A 81 24.29 -9.69 -2.52
N SER A 82 24.56 -10.14 -1.28
CA SER A 82 23.57 -10.13 -0.20
C SER A 82 23.05 -8.72 0.09
N LEU A 83 23.92 -7.70 0.08
CA LEU A 83 23.51 -6.30 0.25
C LEU A 83 22.58 -5.83 -0.87
N VAL A 84 22.88 -6.18 -2.13
CA VAL A 84 22.02 -5.85 -3.28
C VAL A 84 20.63 -6.47 -3.10
N VAL A 85 20.57 -7.77 -2.79
CA VAL A 85 19.28 -8.47 -2.59
C VAL A 85 18.52 -7.92 -1.38
N ALA A 86 19.22 -7.61 -0.28
CA ALA A 86 18.60 -7.00 0.90
C ALA A 86 18.03 -5.61 0.60
N SER A 87 18.72 -4.83 -0.24
CA SER A 87 18.24 -3.52 -0.69
C SER A 87 17.00 -3.64 -1.58
N ILE A 88 16.93 -4.65 -2.46
CA ILE A 88 15.74 -4.96 -3.26
C ILE A 88 14.56 -5.34 -2.34
N GLY A 89 14.79 -6.26 -1.41
CA GLY A 89 13.79 -6.68 -0.42
C GLY A 89 13.26 -5.51 0.43
N PHE A 90 14.16 -4.62 0.85
CA PHE A 90 13.80 -3.38 1.54
C PHE A 90 12.88 -2.50 0.69
N VAL A 91 13.27 -2.19 -0.56
CA VAL A 91 12.50 -1.33 -1.47
C VAL A 91 11.11 -1.92 -1.76
N PHE A 92 11.01 -3.23 -2.01
CA PHE A 92 9.72 -3.89 -2.24
C PHE A 92 8.83 -3.88 -0.99
N THR A 93 9.40 -4.09 0.19
CA THR A 93 8.64 -4.03 1.44
C THR A 93 8.19 -2.60 1.76
N PHE A 94 9.01 -1.60 1.43
CA PHE A 94 8.64 -0.19 1.59
C PHE A 94 7.50 0.21 0.64
N ALA A 95 7.58 -0.22 -0.62
CA ALA A 95 6.50 -0.06 -1.59
C ALA A 95 5.21 -0.74 -1.13
N TRP A 96 5.32 -1.95 -0.57
CA TRP A 96 4.19 -2.68 0.01
C TRP A 96 3.54 -1.93 1.17
N PHE A 97 4.34 -1.38 2.08
CA PHE A 97 3.86 -0.57 3.20
C PHE A 97 3.09 0.66 2.70
N LEU A 98 3.63 1.40 1.72
CA LEU A 98 2.94 2.54 1.12
C LEU A 98 1.65 2.13 0.39
N SER A 99 1.68 1.00 -0.32
CA SER A 99 0.50 0.45 -1.00
C SER A 99 -0.60 0.08 0.00
N CYS A 100 -0.26 -0.47 1.16
CA CYS A 100 -1.21 -0.74 2.24
C CYS A 100 -1.84 0.55 2.78
N ARG A 101 -1.07 1.63 2.93
CA ARG A 101 -1.58 2.94 3.36
C ARG A 101 -2.51 3.55 2.31
N GLY A 102 -2.12 3.53 1.04
CA GLY A 102 -2.95 4.05 -0.05
C GLY A 102 -4.25 3.29 -0.21
N SER A 103 -4.21 1.96 -0.09
CA SER A 103 -5.41 1.12 -0.14
C SER A 103 -6.36 1.41 1.02
N LYS A 104 -5.83 1.57 2.24
CA LYS A 104 -6.63 1.91 3.43
C LYS A 104 -7.33 3.27 3.28
N TYR A 105 -6.62 4.27 2.75
CA TYR A 105 -7.20 5.61 2.50
C TYR A 105 -8.43 5.54 1.60
N TRP A 106 -8.37 4.77 0.51
CA TRP A 106 -9.52 4.63 -0.41
C TRP A 106 -10.64 3.78 0.20
N GLN A 107 -10.31 2.72 0.93
CA GLN A 107 -11.32 1.93 1.67
C GLN A 107 -12.10 2.82 2.65
N GLU A 108 -11.40 3.58 3.50
CA GLU A 108 -12.03 4.49 4.46
C GLU A 108 -12.88 5.56 3.75
N ASN A 109 -12.44 6.07 2.59
CA ASN A 109 -13.23 7.01 1.80
C ASN A 109 -14.59 6.40 1.37
N TRP A 110 -14.59 5.17 0.87
CA TRP A 110 -15.81 4.50 0.43
C TRP A 110 -16.68 4.02 1.59
N GLU A 111 -16.08 3.60 2.71
CA GLU A 111 -16.80 3.29 3.95
C GLU A 111 -17.53 4.53 4.47
N ASN A 112 -16.88 5.70 4.49
CA ASN A 112 -17.52 6.97 4.87
C ASN A 112 -18.68 7.35 3.92
N HIS A 113 -18.51 7.16 2.60
CA HIS A 113 -19.62 7.37 1.67
C HIS A 113 -20.80 6.43 1.98
N MET A 114 -20.54 5.17 2.31
CA MET A 114 -21.61 4.24 2.66
C MET A 114 -22.33 4.70 3.93
N ASP A 115 -21.57 5.07 4.96
CA ASP A 115 -22.11 5.56 6.22
C ASP A 115 -23.04 6.76 5.99
N LEU A 116 -22.67 7.70 5.13
CA LEU A 116 -23.52 8.86 4.86
C LEU A 116 -24.80 8.53 4.09
N LEU A 117 -24.82 7.45 3.29
CA LEU A 117 -25.94 7.11 2.40
C LEU A 117 -26.89 6.05 2.98
N GLU A 118 -26.40 5.11 3.80
CA GLU A 118 -27.14 3.89 4.17
C GLU A 118 -28.45 4.14 4.92
N ASN A 119 -28.49 5.17 5.78
CA ASN A 119 -29.59 5.40 6.70
C ASN A 119 -30.92 5.58 5.97
N SER A 120 -30.87 6.19 4.79
CA SER A 120 -32.05 6.51 3.99
C SER A 120 -32.50 5.38 3.06
N ILE A 121 -31.73 4.29 2.98
CA ILE A 121 -32.01 3.17 2.07
C ILE A 121 -32.24 1.88 2.85
N THR A 122 -31.24 1.47 3.64
CA THR A 122 -31.25 0.21 4.38
C THR A 122 -31.38 0.40 5.89
N GLY A 123 -31.46 1.65 6.35
CA GLY A 123 -31.23 1.98 7.75
C GLY A 123 -29.73 1.86 8.13
N PRO A 124 -29.39 1.96 9.42
CA PRO A 124 -28.01 1.98 9.90
C PRO A 124 -27.39 0.56 9.96
N LEU A 125 -27.55 -0.23 8.89
CA LEU A 125 -27.18 -1.65 8.89
C LEU A 125 -25.68 -1.84 9.15
N TYR A 126 -24.83 -1.05 8.50
CA TYR A 126 -23.38 -1.17 8.66
C TYR A 126 -22.88 -0.53 9.97
N LYS A 127 -23.53 0.54 10.43
CA LYS A 127 -23.23 1.16 11.73
C LYS A 127 -23.69 0.34 12.94
N THR A 128 -24.60 -0.62 12.74
CA THR A 128 -25.14 -1.43 13.84
C THR A 128 -24.27 -2.66 14.07
N LEU A 129 -23.56 -2.67 15.20
CA LEU A 129 -22.69 -3.79 15.59
C LEU A 129 -23.44 -4.76 16.51
N LEU A 130 -23.40 -6.05 16.17
CA LEU A 130 -23.89 -7.13 17.01
C LEU A 130 -22.72 -7.80 17.72
N GLU A 131 -22.56 -7.51 19.02
CA GLU A 131 -21.48 -8.06 19.85
C GLU A 131 -21.93 -9.25 20.70
N ARG A 132 -20.97 -10.11 21.09
CA ARG A 132 -21.25 -11.22 22.02
C ARG A 132 -21.58 -10.69 23.42
N PRO A 133 -22.50 -11.34 24.15
CA PRO A 133 -22.81 -10.98 25.52
C PRO A 133 -21.59 -11.17 26.44
N LYS A 134 -21.46 -10.31 27.46
CA LYS A 134 -20.44 -10.39 28.50
C LYS A 134 -21.00 -11.12 29.74
N PRO A 135 -20.17 -11.82 30.54
CA PRO A 135 -18.72 -12.03 30.36
C PRO A 135 -18.40 -13.18 29.40
N MET A 136 -17.29 -13.07 28.68
CA MET A 136 -16.73 -14.18 27.92
C MET A 136 -15.66 -14.92 28.75
N PRO A 137 -15.58 -16.27 28.66
CA PRO A 137 -14.48 -17.04 29.22
C PRO A 137 -13.12 -16.52 28.75
N PHE A 138 -12.08 -16.65 29.58
CA PHE A 138 -10.74 -16.14 29.27
C PHE A 138 -10.21 -16.64 27.91
N PHE A 139 -10.36 -17.95 27.64
CA PHE A 139 -9.85 -18.56 26.42
C PHE A 139 -10.57 -18.04 25.17
N ASP A 140 -11.90 -17.89 25.25
CA ASP A 140 -12.68 -17.27 24.17
C ASP A 140 -12.33 -15.80 23.98
N LYS A 141 -12.04 -15.07 25.06
CA LYS A 141 -11.69 -13.64 24.95
C LYS A 141 -10.35 -13.41 24.25
N TRP A 142 -9.37 -14.29 24.43
CA TRP A 142 -7.99 -14.04 24.03
C TRP A 142 -7.44 -14.95 22.92
N VAL A 143 -8.02 -16.13 22.71
CA VAL A 143 -7.44 -17.13 21.80
C VAL A 143 -8.40 -17.48 20.66
N THR A 144 -9.64 -17.86 20.97
CA THR A 144 -10.54 -18.50 19.99
C THR A 144 -11.72 -17.64 19.57
N GLY A 145 -12.09 -16.62 20.35
CA GLY A 145 -13.25 -15.78 20.06
C GLY A 145 -12.95 -14.64 19.09
N PRO A 146 -14.01 -14.05 18.51
CA PRO A 146 -13.91 -12.93 17.59
C PRO A 146 -13.48 -11.65 18.33
N ALA A 147 -12.73 -10.80 17.63
CA ALA A 147 -12.29 -9.51 18.13
C ALA A 147 -12.42 -8.43 17.04
N SER A 148 -12.67 -7.18 17.46
CA SER A 148 -12.78 -6.01 16.58
C SER A 148 -11.40 -5.52 16.14
N ILE A 149 -10.70 -6.34 15.34
CA ILE A 149 -9.34 -6.07 14.88
C ILE A 149 -9.37 -5.58 13.43
N SER A 150 -8.74 -4.44 13.17
CA SER A 150 -8.57 -3.95 11.80
C SER A 150 -7.47 -4.74 11.09
N VAL A 151 -7.89 -5.65 10.20
CA VAL A 151 -6.98 -6.51 9.44
C VAL A 151 -5.98 -5.69 8.62
N SER A 152 -6.40 -4.53 8.07
CA SER A 152 -5.49 -3.65 7.34
C SER A 152 -4.41 -3.01 8.23
N LYS A 153 -4.72 -2.68 9.49
CA LYS A 153 -3.71 -2.18 10.45
C LYS A 153 -2.72 -3.28 10.85
N VAL A 154 -3.20 -4.51 11.07
CA VAL A 154 -2.32 -5.66 11.38
C VAL A 154 -1.31 -5.86 10.24
N ASN A 155 -1.78 -5.87 9.00
CA ASN A 155 -0.91 -6.06 7.84
C ASN A 155 0.12 -4.92 7.67
N GLN A 156 -0.24 -3.68 7.98
CA GLN A 156 0.71 -2.56 8.00
C GLN A 156 1.81 -2.77 9.05
N TRP A 157 1.47 -3.28 10.23
CA TRP A 157 2.45 -3.65 11.26
C TRP A 157 3.35 -4.80 10.82
N VAL A 158 2.82 -5.80 10.12
CA VAL A 158 3.63 -6.87 9.52
C VAL A 158 4.62 -6.27 8.51
N ALA A 159 4.19 -5.34 7.65
CA ALA A 159 5.09 -4.67 6.72
C ALA A 159 6.19 -3.88 7.43
N VAL A 160 5.88 -3.19 8.55
CA VAL A 160 6.87 -2.49 9.38
C VAL A 160 7.87 -3.47 10.00
N PHE A 161 7.40 -4.62 10.51
CA PHE A 161 8.27 -5.66 11.04
C PHE A 161 9.21 -6.22 9.97
N VAL A 162 8.70 -6.55 8.78
CA VAL A 162 9.51 -7.05 7.66
C VAL A 162 10.51 -5.99 7.18
N LEU A 163 10.13 -4.70 7.18
CA LEU A 163 11.05 -3.59 6.92
C LEU A 163 12.22 -3.57 7.91
N PHE A 164 11.93 -3.73 9.20
CA PHE A 164 12.97 -3.82 10.22
C PHE A 164 13.92 -5.00 10.00
N CYS A 165 13.39 -6.17 9.61
CA CYS A 165 14.21 -7.31 9.21
C CYS A 165 15.13 -6.95 8.04
N TRP A 166 14.61 -6.33 6.97
CA TRP A 166 15.43 -5.92 5.83
C TRP A 166 16.49 -4.88 6.20
N VAL A 167 16.17 -3.88 7.03
CA VAL A 167 17.16 -2.91 7.53
C VAL A 167 18.29 -3.62 8.28
N SER A 168 17.94 -4.61 9.11
CA SER A 168 18.93 -5.42 9.84
C SER A 168 19.82 -6.24 8.89
N LEU A 169 19.24 -6.84 7.85
CA LEU A 169 19.99 -7.60 6.83
C LEU A 169 20.88 -6.71 5.95
N VAL A 170 20.40 -5.52 5.57
CA VAL A 170 21.21 -4.49 4.89
C VAL A 170 22.39 -4.10 5.77
N GLY A 171 22.15 -3.78 7.05
CA GLY A 171 23.20 -3.42 8.00
C GLY A 171 24.23 -4.53 8.19
N PHE A 172 23.79 -5.78 8.36
CA PHE A 172 24.66 -6.94 8.48
C PHE A 172 25.50 -7.17 7.22
N SER A 173 24.88 -7.14 6.04
CA SER A 173 25.56 -7.36 4.76
C SER A 173 26.58 -6.25 4.48
N LEU A 174 26.21 -4.99 4.75
CA LEU A 174 27.08 -3.84 4.61
C LEU A 174 28.30 -3.97 5.54
N TYR A 175 28.08 -4.25 6.83
CA TYR A 175 29.15 -4.43 7.80
C TYR A 175 30.11 -5.55 7.39
N LYS A 176 29.60 -6.73 7.02
CA LYS A 176 30.43 -7.86 6.61
C LYS A 176 31.18 -7.61 5.31
N SER A 177 30.54 -6.96 4.34
CA SER A 177 31.16 -6.63 3.06
C SER A 177 32.31 -5.63 3.20
N ILE A 178 32.11 -4.59 4.03
CA ILE A 178 33.18 -3.63 4.37
C ILE A 178 34.28 -4.32 5.18
N LEU A 179 33.94 -5.18 6.15
CA LEU A 179 34.95 -5.89 6.94
C LEU A 179 35.80 -6.85 6.09
N SER A 180 35.19 -7.57 5.13
CA SER A 180 35.93 -8.46 4.23
C SER A 180 36.94 -7.71 3.35
N LYS A 181 36.69 -6.42 3.07
CA LYS A 181 37.61 -5.55 2.33
C LYS A 181 38.95 -5.38 3.05
N TYR A 182 38.98 -5.34 4.38
CA TYR A 182 40.22 -5.25 5.15
C TYR A 182 41.13 -6.48 5.02
N PHE A 183 40.63 -7.60 4.48
CA PHE A 183 41.34 -8.87 4.41
C PHE A 183 41.81 -9.27 3.00
N LEU A 184 41.11 -8.85 1.92
CA LEU A 184 41.33 -9.40 0.57
C LEU A 184 41.13 -8.37 -0.57
N ILE A 185 42.11 -7.51 -0.85
CA ILE A 185 42.27 -6.70 -2.10
C ILE A 185 41.70 -5.26 -2.06
N SER A 186 42.56 -4.33 -2.47
CA SER A 186 42.31 -2.90 -2.74
C SER A 186 41.29 -2.70 -3.86
N GLY A 187 40.28 -1.86 -3.64
CA GLY A 187 39.36 -1.48 -4.71
C GLY A 187 38.41 -0.36 -4.33
N ASP A 188 38.68 0.84 -4.85
CA ASP A 188 37.80 2.01 -4.75
C ASP A 188 36.45 1.78 -5.46
N ILE A 189 36.43 0.90 -6.47
CA ILE A 189 35.24 0.55 -7.28
C ILE A 189 34.15 -0.13 -6.43
N ILE A 190 34.53 -1.04 -5.54
CA ILE A 190 33.57 -1.78 -4.70
C ILE A 190 32.91 -0.83 -3.69
N GLU A 191 33.66 0.08 -3.08
CA GLU A 191 33.09 1.10 -2.18
C GLU A 191 32.09 2.00 -2.91
N TYR A 192 32.47 2.50 -4.08
CA TYR A 192 31.56 3.27 -4.93
C TYR A 192 30.27 2.49 -5.22
N ALA A 193 30.37 1.19 -5.52
CA ALA A 193 29.21 0.34 -5.75
C ALA A 193 28.29 0.22 -4.52
N HIS A 194 28.84 0.14 -3.30
CA HIS A 194 28.04 0.15 -2.06
C HIS A 194 27.24 1.45 -1.91
N TYR A 195 27.90 2.59 -2.11
CA TYR A 195 27.24 3.91 -2.04
C TYR A 195 26.14 4.04 -3.10
N VAL A 196 26.39 3.57 -4.32
CA VAL A 196 25.40 3.58 -5.40
C VAL A 196 24.16 2.77 -5.01
N VAL A 197 24.32 1.54 -4.50
CA VAL A 197 23.19 0.66 -4.12
C VAL A 197 22.33 1.30 -3.03
N ILE A 198 22.94 1.79 -1.95
CA ILE A 198 22.22 2.41 -0.82
C ILE A 198 21.54 3.71 -1.26
N THR A 199 22.24 4.55 -2.01
CA THR A 199 21.72 5.84 -2.48
C THR A 199 20.57 5.62 -3.46
N PHE A 200 20.70 4.66 -4.38
CA PHE A 200 19.63 4.31 -5.31
C PHE A 200 18.37 3.81 -4.59
N ALA A 201 18.53 2.91 -3.61
CA ALA A 201 17.41 2.44 -2.79
C ALA A 201 16.72 3.60 -2.04
N ALA A 202 17.50 4.53 -1.47
CA ALA A 202 16.97 5.72 -0.81
C ALA A 202 16.23 6.64 -1.79
N ILE A 203 16.79 6.92 -2.97
CA ILE A 203 16.16 7.71 -4.02
C ILE A 203 14.84 7.07 -4.45
N CYS A 204 14.79 5.76 -4.68
CA CYS A 204 13.54 5.06 -5.00
C CYS A 204 12.48 5.28 -3.93
N CYS A 205 12.84 5.18 -2.64
CA CYS A 205 11.92 5.45 -1.53
C CYS A 205 11.43 6.90 -1.51
N LEU A 206 12.33 7.86 -1.72
CA LEU A 206 11.99 9.28 -1.79
C LEU A 206 11.06 9.59 -2.98
N LEU A 207 11.33 9.01 -4.15
CA LEU A 207 10.48 9.15 -5.33
C LEU A 207 9.08 8.58 -5.08
N MET A 208 8.97 7.41 -4.43
CA MET A 208 7.68 6.83 -4.06
C MET A 208 6.88 7.75 -3.12
N VAL A 209 7.51 8.37 -2.13
CA VAL A 209 6.84 9.29 -1.19
C VAL A 209 6.48 10.63 -1.84
N GLY A 210 7.35 11.16 -2.71
CA GLY A 210 7.18 12.44 -3.38
C GLY A 210 6.16 12.40 -4.53
N PHE A 211 6.31 11.45 -5.44
CA PHE A 211 5.52 11.34 -6.66
C PHE A 211 4.37 10.32 -6.59
N GLY A 212 4.36 9.42 -5.60
CA GLY A 212 3.30 8.43 -5.43
C GLY A 212 1.98 8.97 -4.84
N ARG A 213 1.85 10.29 -4.64
CA ARG A 213 0.66 10.91 -4.07
C ARG A 213 -0.47 10.97 -5.09
N THR A 214 -1.70 10.68 -4.64
CA THR A 214 -2.91 10.81 -5.46
C THR A 214 -3.02 12.21 -6.07
N HIS A 215 -3.26 12.27 -7.38
CA HIS A 215 -3.47 13.53 -8.06
C HIS A 215 -4.75 14.21 -7.56
N LYS A 216 -4.57 15.41 -6.98
CA LYS A 216 -5.67 16.30 -6.60
C LYS A 216 -5.84 17.46 -7.60
N ARG A 217 -5.21 17.42 -8.77
CA ARG A 217 -5.38 18.44 -9.82
C ARG A 217 -6.16 17.84 -10.98
N ALA A 218 -6.83 18.69 -11.75
CA ALA A 218 -7.63 18.29 -12.90
C ALA A 218 -6.77 17.55 -13.93
N GLN A 219 -6.99 16.24 -14.10
CA GLN A 219 -6.54 15.46 -15.25
C GLN A 219 -7.57 15.51 -16.38
N ASN A 220 -8.24 16.67 -16.52
CA ASN A 220 -9.34 16.78 -17.48
C ASN A 220 -8.81 16.52 -18.89
N PRO A 221 -9.47 15.66 -19.67
CA PRO A 221 -9.09 15.46 -21.05
C PRO A 221 -9.29 16.77 -21.83
N ILE A 222 -8.30 17.12 -22.65
CA ILE A 222 -8.47 18.15 -23.68
C ILE A 222 -9.11 17.47 -24.87
N VAL A 223 -10.33 17.87 -25.23
CA VAL A 223 -11.02 17.36 -26.42
C VAL A 223 -10.48 18.09 -27.65
N ILE A 224 -9.90 17.35 -28.59
CA ILE A 224 -9.39 17.88 -29.86
C ILE A 224 -10.23 17.28 -30.99
N GLY A 225 -10.98 18.12 -31.71
CA GLY A 225 -11.79 17.71 -32.87
C GLY A 225 -11.05 17.95 -34.19
N ARG A 226 -11.12 16.99 -35.12
CA ARG A 226 -10.67 17.16 -36.51
C ARG A 226 -11.90 17.37 -37.40
N TYR A 227 -11.93 18.45 -38.17
CA TYR A 227 -12.96 18.69 -39.18
C TYR A 227 -12.45 18.27 -40.56
N VAL A 228 -13.32 17.66 -41.35
CA VAL A 228 -13.07 17.30 -42.75
C VAL A 228 -14.04 18.13 -43.60
N LYS A 229 -13.51 18.95 -44.51
CA LYS A 229 -14.35 19.61 -45.52
C LYS A 229 -14.68 18.60 -46.62
N ILE A 230 -15.96 18.33 -46.83
CA ILE A 230 -16.44 17.62 -48.02
C ILE A 230 -16.46 18.67 -49.14
N LYS A 231 -15.81 18.39 -50.28
CA LYS A 231 -15.94 19.25 -51.47
C LYS A 231 -17.34 19.04 -52.04
N GLU A 232 -18.08 20.14 -52.20
CA GLU A 232 -19.30 20.20 -53.02
C GLU A 232 -18.97 19.97 -54.50
#